data_AF-A0A3S3PXH5-F1
#
_entry.id   AF-A0A3S3PXH5-F1
#
_cell.length_a   1.000
_cell.length_b   1.000
_cell.length_c   1.000
_cell.angle_alpha   90.00
_cell.angle_beta   90.00
_cell.angle_gamma   90.00
#
_symmetry.space_group_name_H-M   'P 1'
#
loop_
_entity.id
_entity.type
_entity.pdbx_description
1 polymer ?
#
loop_
_entity_poly.entity_id
_entity_poly.type
_entity_poly.pdbx_seq_one_letter_code
_entity_poly.pdbx_strand_id
1 'polypeptide(L)'
;LHRHGDRTPIGLYAKNVDRSFWYDSIGELTISGKLRMFNLGKYLRTRYANFLTGNPREVKIRSSMLVMAGAYPPEGRWVWNEDLIWQPFPIVTLPVENDQLLRPFEQKCRRVTDELNIVHSQYFSNITNEYEPLLNLLSEKTGVNFTNFWDILILYGILKPQFEMNQPLITNWPDKPDLDQLNEVVRRLLSYIFDTHHLQRLTA
;
A
#
# COMPACT_ATOMS: atom_id res chain seq x y z
N LEU A 1 -9.03 1.33 -10.36
CA LEU A 1 -7.75 1.32 -9.62
C LEU A 1 -8.06 1.17 -8.14
N HIS A 2 -7.35 0.32 -7.41
CA HIS A 2 -7.52 0.15 -5.96
C HIS A 2 -6.15 -0.12 -5.33
N ARG A 3 -6.00 0.20 -4.03
CA ARG A 3 -4.85 -0.26 -3.24
C ARG A 3 -5.02 -1.74 -2.88
N HIS A 4 -3.92 -2.40 -2.52
CA HIS A 4 -3.96 -3.71 -1.86
C HIS A 4 -4.74 -3.64 -0.53
N GLY A 5 -5.14 -4.80 0.00
CA GLY A 5 -5.77 -4.92 1.31
C GLY A 5 -4.76 -4.86 2.46
N ASP A 6 -5.20 -5.17 3.68
CA ASP A 6 -4.33 -5.15 4.87
C ASP A 6 -3.15 -6.14 4.73
N ARG A 7 -1.93 -5.66 4.96
CA ARG A 7 -0.69 -6.44 4.84
C ARG A 7 0.17 -6.28 6.08
N THR A 8 1.10 -7.20 6.30
CA THR A 8 2.14 -7.07 7.33
C THR A 8 3.07 -5.88 7.02
N PRO A 9 3.91 -5.43 7.97
CA PRO A 9 4.94 -4.40 7.74
C PRO A 9 5.80 -4.70 6.50
N ILE A 10 6.26 -3.68 5.77
CA ILE A 10 7.17 -3.88 4.62
C ILE A 10 8.63 -4.16 5.01
N GLY A 11 8.94 -4.07 6.30
CA GLY A 11 10.28 -4.27 6.83
C GLY A 11 10.25 -4.11 8.35
N LEU A 12 11.44 -4.05 8.96
CA LEU A 12 11.62 -3.91 10.40
C LEU A 12 12.78 -2.95 10.64
N TYR A 13 12.60 -1.96 11.53
CA TYR A 13 13.66 -1.02 11.89
C TYR A 13 14.49 -1.48 13.10
N ALA A 14 13.87 -2.12 14.09
CA ALA A 14 14.59 -2.65 15.24
C ALA A 14 15.09 -4.08 14.96
N LYS A 15 16.36 -4.33 15.27
CA LYS A 15 16.99 -5.66 15.14
C LYS A 15 16.32 -6.72 16.03
N ASN A 16 15.69 -6.30 17.13
CA ASN A 16 15.12 -7.17 18.16
C ASN A 16 13.59 -7.28 18.10
N VAL A 17 12.95 -6.96 16.98
CA VAL A 17 11.50 -7.19 16.82
C VAL A 17 11.26 -8.68 16.68
N ASP A 18 10.45 -9.24 17.57
CA ASP A 18 9.99 -10.62 17.44
C ASP A 18 9.16 -10.77 16.16
N ARG A 19 9.59 -11.69 15.30
CA ARG A 19 8.98 -11.96 13.99
C ARG A 19 7.92 -13.05 14.07
N SER A 20 7.81 -13.75 15.20
CA SER A 20 6.84 -14.84 15.41
C SER A 20 5.39 -14.39 15.18
N PHE A 21 5.13 -13.09 15.38
CA PHE A 21 3.82 -12.47 15.19
C PHE A 21 3.42 -12.30 13.72
N TRP A 22 4.36 -12.32 12.76
CA TRP A 22 4.10 -12.10 11.34
C TRP A 22 4.04 -13.42 10.56
N TYR A 23 2.99 -14.22 10.83
CA TYR A 23 2.80 -15.52 10.18
C TYR A 23 2.83 -15.46 8.66
N ASP A 24 2.26 -14.40 8.06
CA ASP A 24 2.20 -14.21 6.62
C ASP A 24 3.55 -13.75 6.01
N SER A 25 4.67 -13.67 6.76
CA SER A 25 5.93 -13.01 6.34
C SER A 25 5.79 -11.49 6.13
N ILE A 26 6.92 -10.79 5.97
CA ILE A 26 7.00 -9.33 5.82
C ILE A 26 6.55 -8.90 4.42
N GLY A 27 5.72 -7.85 4.35
CA GLY A 27 5.19 -7.26 3.12
C GLY A 27 3.95 -7.94 2.54
N GLU A 28 3.54 -9.06 3.12
CA GLU A 28 2.52 -9.95 2.57
C GLU A 28 1.11 -9.63 3.03
N LEU A 29 0.13 -10.03 2.21
CA LEU A 29 -1.28 -9.79 2.46
C LEU A 29 -1.80 -10.71 3.60
N THR A 30 -2.37 -10.10 4.63
CA THR A 30 -2.95 -10.84 5.76
C THR A 30 -4.27 -11.50 5.39
N ILE A 31 -4.77 -12.39 6.24
CA ILE A 31 -6.13 -12.96 6.11
C ILE A 31 -7.19 -11.85 6.03
N SER A 32 -7.11 -10.82 6.88
CA SER A 32 -8.01 -9.66 6.82
C SER A 32 -7.92 -8.95 5.47
N GLY A 33 -6.70 -8.73 4.97
CA GLY A 33 -6.48 -8.12 3.66
C GLY A 33 -7.06 -8.94 2.52
N LYS A 34 -6.90 -10.27 2.57
CA LYS A 34 -7.50 -11.21 1.61
C LYS A 34 -9.02 -11.04 1.57
N LEU A 35 -9.66 -11.06 2.74
CA LEU A 35 -11.11 -10.91 2.88
C LEU A 35 -11.60 -9.52 2.45
N ARG A 36 -10.86 -8.45 2.78
CA ARG A 36 -11.19 -7.08 2.35
C ARG A 36 -11.23 -6.97 0.83
N MET A 37 -10.25 -7.53 0.14
CA MET A 37 -10.20 -7.50 -1.32
C MET A 37 -11.29 -8.37 -1.96
N PHE A 38 -11.58 -9.53 -1.37
CA PHE A 38 -12.72 -10.36 -1.79
C PHE A 38 -14.06 -9.62 -1.65
N ASN A 39 -14.29 -8.96 -0.52
CA ASN A 39 -15.51 -8.18 -0.28
C ASN A 39 -15.61 -6.95 -1.20
N LEU A 40 -14.49 -6.31 -1.54
CA LEU A 40 -14.46 -5.28 -2.59
C LEU A 40 -14.95 -5.86 -3.92
N GLY A 41 -14.51 -7.06 -4.28
CA GLY A 41 -15.01 -7.80 -5.44
C GLY A 41 -16.53 -7.97 -5.43
N LYS A 42 -17.08 -8.48 -4.32
CA LYS A 42 -18.54 -8.65 -4.15
C LYS A 42 -19.30 -7.33 -4.30
N TYR A 43 -18.77 -6.25 -3.72
CA TYR A 43 -19.35 -4.92 -3.86
C TYR A 43 -19.37 -4.48 -5.33
N LEU A 44 -18.25 -4.65 -6.06
CA LEU A 44 -18.18 -4.29 -7.48
C LEU A 44 -19.14 -5.11 -8.34
N ARG A 45 -19.28 -6.42 -8.10
CA ARG A 45 -20.28 -7.27 -8.78
C ARG A 45 -21.69 -6.77 -8.57
N THR A 46 -22.03 -6.38 -7.34
CA THR A 46 -23.35 -5.83 -7.02
C THR A 46 -23.56 -4.48 -7.71
N ARG A 47 -22.58 -3.58 -7.61
CA ARG A 47 -22.63 -2.24 -8.19
C ARG A 47 -22.78 -2.26 -9.72
N TYR A 48 -22.14 -3.22 -10.38
CA TYR A 48 -22.12 -3.33 -11.84
C TYR A 48 -22.90 -4.54 -12.36
N ALA A 49 -23.92 -5.01 -11.61
CA ALA A 49 -24.68 -6.22 -11.96
C ALA A 49 -25.33 -6.16 -13.35
N ASN A 50 -25.74 -4.97 -13.80
CA ASN A 50 -26.36 -4.76 -15.12
C ASN A 50 -25.35 -4.58 -16.26
N PHE A 51 -24.05 -4.51 -15.95
CA PHE A 51 -22.97 -4.31 -16.93
C PHE A 51 -22.08 -5.55 -17.04
N LEU A 52 -21.79 -6.22 -15.93
CA LEU A 52 -20.94 -7.41 -15.88
C LEU A 52 -21.77 -8.67 -16.15
N THR A 53 -21.43 -9.42 -17.19
CA THR A 53 -22.18 -10.62 -17.58
C THR A 53 -21.82 -11.85 -16.74
N GLY A 54 -20.74 -11.77 -15.96
CA GLY A 54 -20.18 -12.93 -15.26
C GLY A 54 -19.20 -13.75 -16.12
N ASN A 55 -19.03 -13.38 -17.39
CA ASN A 55 -17.99 -13.94 -18.25
C ASN A 55 -16.61 -13.44 -17.81
N PRO A 56 -15.70 -14.32 -17.33
CA PRO A 56 -14.37 -13.90 -16.85
C PRO A 56 -13.48 -13.30 -17.95
N ARG A 57 -13.86 -13.44 -19.24
CA ARG A 57 -13.11 -12.91 -20.39
C ARG A 57 -13.45 -11.46 -20.74
N GLU A 58 -14.49 -10.88 -20.13
CA GLU A 58 -14.89 -9.49 -20.40
C GLU A 58 -14.00 -8.46 -19.66
N VAL A 59 -13.12 -8.94 -18.78
CA VAL A 59 -12.26 -8.11 -17.93
C VAL A 59 -10.78 -8.31 -18.23
N LYS A 60 -10.02 -7.22 -18.10
CA LYS A 60 -8.56 -7.24 -18.07
C LYS A 60 -8.10 -6.90 -16.66
N ILE A 61 -7.28 -7.74 -16.08
CA ILE A 61 -6.87 -7.63 -14.68
C ILE A 61 -5.37 -7.42 -14.60
N ARG A 62 -4.97 -6.41 -13.82
CA ARG A 62 -3.58 -6.16 -13.46
C ARG A 62 -3.41 -6.33 -11.95
N SER A 63 -2.67 -7.35 -11.54
CA SER A 63 -2.23 -7.62 -10.15
C SER A 63 -3.29 -7.94 -9.07
N SER A 64 -4.56 -8.21 -9.40
CA SER A 64 -5.64 -8.38 -8.38
C SER A 64 -6.42 -9.70 -8.50
N MET A 65 -5.99 -10.75 -7.78
CA MET A 65 -6.69 -12.05 -7.75
C MET A 65 -7.98 -12.03 -6.93
N LEU A 66 -7.92 -11.48 -5.72
CA LEU A 66 -8.99 -11.63 -4.72
C LEU A 66 -10.24 -10.83 -5.06
N VAL A 67 -10.08 -9.65 -5.66
CA VAL A 67 -11.21 -8.87 -6.16
C VAL A 67 -11.99 -9.68 -7.20
N MET A 68 -11.30 -10.42 -8.06
CA MET A 68 -11.92 -11.23 -9.08
C MET A 68 -12.65 -12.44 -8.52
N ALA A 69 -12.08 -13.09 -7.52
CA ALA A 69 -12.76 -14.17 -6.80
C ALA A 69 -14.11 -13.72 -6.21
N GLY A 70 -14.20 -12.49 -5.71
CA GLY A 70 -15.46 -11.93 -5.19
C GLY A 70 -16.39 -11.37 -6.28
N ALA A 71 -15.82 -10.85 -7.37
CA ALA A 71 -16.60 -10.18 -8.42
C ALA A 71 -17.16 -11.16 -9.48
N TYR A 72 -16.48 -12.28 -9.70
CA TYR A 72 -16.81 -13.24 -10.75
C TYR A 72 -16.85 -14.68 -10.19
N PRO A 73 -17.77 -14.98 -9.27
CA PRO A 73 -18.06 -16.38 -8.96
C PRO A 73 -18.47 -17.13 -10.25
N PRO A 74 -18.06 -18.39 -10.43
CA PRO A 74 -18.43 -19.15 -11.62
C PRO A 74 -19.94 -19.38 -11.70
N GLU A 75 -20.52 -19.14 -12.87
CA GLU A 75 -21.95 -19.33 -13.15
C GLU A 75 -22.13 -20.09 -14.48
N GLY A 76 -23.13 -20.96 -14.56
CA GLY A 76 -23.45 -21.73 -15.77
C GLY A 76 -22.24 -22.50 -16.32
N ARG A 77 -21.89 -22.27 -17.59
CA ARG A 77 -20.78 -22.94 -18.28
C ARG A 77 -19.39 -22.72 -17.66
N TRP A 78 -19.25 -21.73 -16.77
CA TRP A 78 -17.99 -21.40 -16.13
C TRP A 78 -17.75 -22.17 -14.82
N VAL A 79 -18.76 -22.89 -14.33
CA VAL A 79 -18.61 -23.86 -13.23
C VAL A 79 -17.83 -25.06 -13.75
N TRP A 80 -16.58 -25.19 -13.29
CA TRP A 80 -15.70 -26.31 -13.64
C TRP A 80 -15.51 -27.30 -12.47
N ASN A 81 -15.89 -26.89 -11.27
CA ASN A 81 -15.83 -27.68 -10.03
C ASN A 81 -16.99 -27.24 -9.12
N GLU A 82 -17.84 -28.19 -8.71
CA GLU A 82 -19.01 -27.91 -7.88
C GLU A 82 -18.66 -27.62 -6.41
N ASP A 83 -17.52 -28.15 -5.93
CA ASP A 83 -17.04 -27.96 -4.56
C ASP A 83 -16.20 -26.68 -4.39
N LEU A 84 -15.94 -25.95 -5.49
CA LEU A 84 -15.08 -24.77 -5.50
C LEU A 84 -15.71 -23.62 -6.28
N ILE A 85 -16.25 -22.63 -5.55
CA ILE A 85 -16.85 -21.40 -6.09
C ILE A 85 -15.74 -20.40 -6.49
N TRP A 86 -14.88 -20.82 -7.41
CA TRP A 86 -13.80 -20.01 -7.97
C TRP A 86 -13.49 -20.45 -9.40
N GLN A 87 -13.01 -19.52 -10.23
CA GLN A 87 -12.57 -19.80 -11.60
C GLN A 87 -11.22 -19.12 -11.87
N PRO A 88 -10.39 -19.67 -12.78
CA PRO A 88 -9.13 -19.04 -13.14
C PRO A 88 -9.35 -17.73 -13.91
N PHE A 89 -8.48 -16.75 -13.66
CA PHE A 89 -8.47 -15.46 -14.35
C PHE A 89 -7.07 -15.16 -14.92
N PRO A 90 -6.97 -14.60 -16.14
CA PRO A 90 -5.69 -14.11 -16.65
C PRO A 90 -5.31 -12.82 -15.91
N ILE A 91 -4.24 -12.87 -15.13
CA ILE A 91 -3.74 -11.71 -14.38
C ILE A 91 -2.40 -11.33 -14.96
N VAL A 92 -2.32 -10.09 -15.44
CA VAL A 92 -1.11 -9.54 -16.01
C VAL A 92 -0.36 -8.76 -14.93
N THR A 93 0.95 -8.93 -14.89
CA THR A 93 1.86 -8.09 -14.12
C THR A 93 3.03 -7.71 -15.00
N LEU A 94 3.63 -6.55 -14.75
CA LEU A 94 4.91 -6.17 -15.34
C LEU A 94 6.00 -6.19 -14.25
N PRO A 95 7.28 -6.37 -14.61
CA PRO A 95 8.39 -6.03 -13.73
C PRO A 95 8.27 -4.58 -13.24
N VAL A 96 8.69 -4.31 -12.01
CA VAL A 96 8.51 -2.99 -11.35
C VAL A 96 9.12 -1.87 -12.19
N GLU A 97 10.32 -2.10 -12.70
CA GLU A 97 11.09 -1.18 -13.54
C GLU A 97 10.43 -0.86 -14.90
N ASN A 98 9.42 -1.63 -15.30
CA ASN A 98 8.67 -1.48 -16.54
C ASN A 98 7.19 -1.12 -16.30
N ASP A 99 6.76 -1.00 -15.03
CA ASP A 99 5.38 -0.69 -14.66
C ASP A 99 5.14 0.82 -14.50
N GLN A 100 5.01 1.53 -15.63
CA GLN A 100 4.76 2.98 -15.62
C GLN A 100 3.39 3.38 -15.07
N LEU A 101 2.41 2.47 -15.07
CA LEU A 101 1.03 2.77 -14.68
C LEU A 101 0.82 2.66 -13.16
N LEU A 102 1.37 1.62 -12.53
CA LEU A 102 1.17 1.31 -11.12
C LEU A 102 2.41 1.58 -10.27
N ARG A 103 3.60 1.69 -10.89
CA ARG A 103 4.90 1.96 -10.24
C ARG A 103 5.64 3.10 -10.95
N PRO A 104 5.04 4.31 -10.99
CA PRO A 104 5.57 5.38 -11.82
C PRO A 104 6.86 6.03 -11.28
N PHE A 105 7.17 5.86 -9.98
CA PHE A 105 8.38 6.46 -9.38
C PHE A 105 9.59 5.52 -9.43
N GLU A 106 9.36 4.25 -9.71
CA GLU A 106 10.39 3.22 -9.83
C GLU A 106 10.96 3.11 -11.27
N GLN A 107 10.49 3.98 -12.16
CA GLN A 107 10.94 4.06 -13.55
C GLN A 107 12.28 4.78 -13.68
N LYS A 108 13.09 4.39 -14.67
CA LYS A 108 14.33 5.10 -15.05
C LYS A 108 14.04 6.40 -15.81
N CYS A 109 13.36 7.35 -15.17
CA CYS A 109 13.04 8.66 -15.73
C CYS A 109 13.75 9.78 -14.96
N ARG A 110 14.80 10.35 -15.56
CA ARG A 110 15.58 11.43 -14.94
C ARG A 110 14.70 12.60 -14.49
N ARG A 111 13.73 12.99 -15.32
CA ARG A 111 12.83 14.12 -14.99
C ARG A 111 11.97 13.83 -13.76
N VAL A 112 11.52 12.58 -13.56
CA VAL A 112 10.79 12.18 -12.34
C VAL A 112 11.72 12.27 -11.13
N THR A 113 12.97 11.80 -11.25
CA THR A 113 13.97 11.94 -10.19
C THR A 113 14.22 13.40 -9.82
N ASP A 114 14.36 14.29 -10.83
CA ASP A 114 14.57 15.72 -10.61
C ASP A 114 13.38 16.37 -9.91
N GLU A 115 12.15 15.97 -10.26
CA GLU A 115 10.93 16.47 -9.60
C GLU A 115 10.74 15.90 -8.21
N LEU A 116 11.23 14.69 -7.92
CA LEU A 116 11.22 14.13 -6.57
C LEU A 116 12.23 14.83 -5.64
N ASN A 117 13.12 15.68 -6.15
CA ASN A 117 13.97 16.55 -5.32
C ASN A 117 13.18 17.64 -4.59
N ILE A 118 11.84 17.67 -4.70
CA ILE A 118 10.96 18.48 -3.84
C ILE A 118 11.13 18.18 -2.34
N VAL A 119 11.79 17.08 -1.97
CA VAL A 119 12.24 16.84 -0.59
C VAL A 119 13.19 17.93 -0.06
N HIS A 120 13.82 18.70 -0.94
CA HIS A 120 14.62 19.87 -0.58
C HIS A 120 13.84 21.19 -0.64
N SER A 121 12.52 21.14 -0.85
CA SER A 121 11.71 22.34 -0.93
C SER A 121 11.46 22.95 0.45
N GLN A 122 11.12 24.24 0.45
CA GLN A 122 10.65 24.93 1.66
C GLN A 122 9.39 24.26 2.21
N TYR A 123 8.54 23.69 1.35
CA TYR A 123 7.34 22.98 1.79
C TYR A 123 7.72 21.77 2.63
N PHE A 124 8.61 20.91 2.14
CA PHE A 124 9.07 19.73 2.89
C PHE A 124 9.68 20.16 4.23
N SER A 125 10.57 21.16 4.20
CA SER A 125 11.22 21.70 5.39
C SER A 125 10.19 22.23 6.42
N ASN A 126 9.15 22.94 5.96
CA ASN A 126 8.10 23.44 6.84
C ASN A 126 7.31 22.29 7.50
N ILE A 127 6.97 21.24 6.74
CA ILE A 127 6.31 20.05 7.31
C ILE A 127 7.22 19.37 8.33
N THR A 128 8.47 19.10 8.00
CA THR A 128 9.38 18.40 8.92
C THR A 128 9.65 19.20 10.19
N ASN A 129 9.72 20.53 10.09
CA ASN A 129 9.87 21.40 11.26
C ASN A 129 8.61 21.42 12.13
N GLU A 130 7.42 21.44 11.52
CA GLU A 130 6.14 21.38 12.25
C GLU A 130 5.99 20.07 13.04
N TYR A 131 6.49 18.96 12.50
CA TYR A 131 6.45 17.62 13.12
C TYR A 131 7.79 17.22 13.74
N GLU A 132 8.70 18.17 14.01
CA GLU A 132 10.03 17.89 14.57
C GLU A 132 9.97 17.04 15.85
N PRO A 133 9.08 17.30 16.84
CA PRO A 133 9.01 16.47 18.04
C PRO A 133 8.68 15.00 17.74
N LEU A 134 7.76 14.76 16.79
CA LEU A 134 7.38 13.43 16.34
C LEU A 134 8.56 12.75 15.65
N LEU A 135 9.21 13.43 14.72
CA LEU A 135 10.35 12.87 13.97
C LEU A 135 11.54 12.56 14.88
N ASN A 136 11.82 13.40 15.88
CA ASN A 136 12.87 13.17 16.87
C ASN A 136 12.58 11.93 17.72
N LEU A 137 11.35 11.80 18.22
CA LEU A 137 10.91 10.62 18.97
C LEU A 137 11.05 9.34 18.13
N LEU A 138 10.56 9.37 16.90
CA LEU A 138 10.67 8.25 15.96
C LEU A 138 12.15 7.91 15.71
N SER A 139 13.02 8.91 15.61
CA SER A 139 14.44 8.74 15.31
C SER A 139 15.16 8.06 16.47
N GLU A 140 14.91 8.52 17.70
CA GLU A 140 15.46 7.94 18.92
C GLU A 140 15.11 6.45 19.06
N LYS A 141 13.84 6.09 18.77
CA LYS A 141 13.36 4.72 18.97
C LYS A 141 13.76 3.77 17.85
N THR A 142 13.90 4.28 16.63
CA THR A 142 14.16 3.44 15.44
C THR A 142 15.63 3.46 15.01
N GLY A 143 16.41 4.46 15.44
CA GLY A 143 17.78 4.71 14.98
C GLY A 143 17.86 5.28 13.55
N VAL A 144 16.73 5.66 12.95
CA VAL A 144 16.66 6.22 11.59
C VAL A 144 16.79 7.73 11.65
N ASN A 145 17.67 8.29 10.83
CA ASN A 145 17.72 9.74 10.63
C ASN A 145 16.82 10.12 9.44
N PHE A 146 15.68 10.78 9.69
CA PHE A 146 14.68 11.12 8.67
C PHE A 146 15.11 12.32 7.82
N THR A 147 16.14 12.10 7.01
CA THR A 147 16.72 13.12 6.12
C THR A 147 16.04 13.20 4.76
N ASN A 148 15.22 12.21 4.42
CA ASN A 148 14.47 12.20 3.17
C ASN A 148 13.03 11.70 3.37
N PHE A 149 12.17 12.05 2.42
CA PHE A 149 10.76 11.67 2.43
C PHE A 149 10.52 10.15 2.44
N TRP A 150 11.35 9.39 1.72
CA TRP A 150 11.19 7.95 1.60
C TRP A 150 11.39 7.25 2.94
N ASP A 151 12.29 7.74 3.79
CA ASP A 151 12.48 7.20 5.14
C ASP A 151 11.19 7.29 5.96
N ILE A 152 10.49 8.42 5.88
CA ILE A 152 9.21 8.64 6.58
C ILE A 152 8.12 7.71 6.01
N LEU A 153 8.03 7.56 4.68
CA LEU A 153 7.08 6.62 4.07
C LEU A 153 7.36 5.16 4.41
N ILE A 154 8.63 4.75 4.41
CA ILE A 154 9.00 3.38 4.75
C ILE A 154 8.67 3.12 6.22
N LEU A 155 8.96 4.08 7.10
CA LEU A 155 8.55 4.03 8.51
C LEU A 155 7.06 3.89 8.68
N TYR A 156 6.28 4.70 7.98
CA TYR A 156 4.84 4.57 7.97
C TYR A 156 4.37 3.19 7.50
N GLY A 157 4.99 2.66 6.44
CA GLY A 157 4.71 1.34 5.91
C GLY A 157 5.04 0.18 6.86
N ILE A 158 5.83 0.45 7.91
CA ILE A 158 6.22 -0.48 8.96
C ILE A 158 5.35 -0.31 10.21
N LEU A 159 5.20 0.93 10.71
CA LEU A 159 4.47 1.21 11.95
C LEU A 159 2.95 1.10 11.79
N LYS A 160 2.38 1.56 10.67
CA LYS A 160 0.91 1.53 10.50
C LYS A 160 0.31 0.13 10.63
N PRO A 161 0.82 -0.91 9.94
CA PRO A 161 0.32 -2.27 10.14
C PRO A 161 0.45 -2.77 11.58
N GLN A 162 1.52 -2.37 12.28
CA GLN A 162 1.73 -2.74 13.69
C GLN A 162 0.66 -2.11 14.59
N PHE A 163 0.31 -0.84 14.38
CA PHE A 163 -0.81 -0.18 15.07
C PHE A 163 -2.14 -0.87 14.76
N GLU A 164 -2.46 -1.09 13.48
CA GLU A 164 -3.76 -1.63 13.06
C GLU A 164 -3.98 -3.08 13.51
N MET A 165 -2.91 -3.85 13.68
CA MET A 165 -2.97 -5.25 14.12
C MET A 165 -2.77 -5.42 15.62
N ASN A 166 -2.68 -4.31 16.38
CA ASN A 166 -2.36 -4.31 17.81
C ASN A 166 -1.10 -5.13 18.14
N GLN A 167 -0.11 -5.10 17.25
CA GLN A 167 1.15 -5.82 17.42
C GLN A 167 2.17 -4.93 18.13
N PRO A 168 3.13 -5.51 18.87
CA PRO A 168 4.18 -4.73 19.51
C PRO A 168 5.01 -4.03 18.44
N LEU A 169 4.98 -2.69 18.44
CA LEU A 169 5.73 -1.85 17.49
C LEU A 169 7.23 -2.00 17.73
N ILE A 170 7.59 -1.76 18.99
CA ILE A 170 8.89 -1.92 19.64
C ILE A 170 8.54 -2.28 21.08
N THR A 171 9.19 -3.28 21.68
CA THR A 171 8.92 -3.66 23.08
C THR A 171 9.15 -2.47 24.00
N ASN A 172 8.18 -2.14 24.87
CA ASN A 172 8.24 -1.04 25.83
C ASN A 172 8.37 0.37 25.21
N TRP A 173 7.44 0.77 24.33
CA TRP A 173 7.32 2.16 23.84
C TRP A 173 6.11 2.88 24.50
N PRO A 174 6.24 3.38 25.75
CA PRO A 174 5.14 4.00 26.49
C PRO A 174 4.70 5.35 25.90
N ASP A 175 5.64 6.06 25.29
CA ASP A 175 5.50 7.38 24.67
C ASP A 175 5.29 7.32 23.15
N LYS A 176 4.76 6.20 22.62
CA LYS A 176 4.54 6.06 21.17
C LYS A 176 3.56 7.11 20.65
N PRO A 177 3.78 7.65 19.43
CA PRO A 177 2.83 8.57 18.84
C PRO A 177 1.51 7.87 18.56
N ASP A 178 0.41 8.63 18.54
CA ASP A 178 -0.84 8.11 18.04
C ASP A 178 -0.76 7.89 16.51
N LEU A 179 -1.65 7.04 16.01
CA LEU A 179 -1.70 6.73 14.58
C LEU A 179 -2.15 7.96 13.75
N ASP A 180 -2.86 8.91 14.35
CA ASP A 180 -3.43 10.06 13.65
C ASP A 180 -2.37 11.10 13.28
N GLN A 181 -1.43 11.40 14.18
CA GLN A 181 -0.26 12.24 13.92
C GLN A 181 0.60 11.64 12.82
N LEU A 182 0.84 10.33 12.88
CA LEU A 182 1.61 9.62 11.87
C LEU A 182 0.89 9.61 10.51
N ASN A 183 -0.44 9.42 10.50
CA ASN A 183 -1.25 9.52 9.29
C ASN A 183 -1.19 10.92 8.69
N GLU A 184 -1.28 11.96 9.52
CA GLU A 184 -1.35 13.35 9.07
C GLU A 184 -0.06 13.82 8.41
N VAL A 185 1.11 13.55 9.03
CA VAL A 185 2.40 13.94 8.44
C VAL A 185 2.60 13.26 7.07
N VAL A 186 2.27 11.96 6.98
CA VAL A 186 2.40 11.19 5.74
C VAL A 186 1.40 11.65 4.69
N ARG A 187 0.16 11.95 5.09
CA ARG A 187 -0.88 12.48 4.20
C ARG A 187 -0.42 13.79 3.55
N ARG A 188 0.10 14.74 4.34
CA ARG A 188 0.57 16.04 3.81
C ARG A 188 1.73 15.87 2.84
N LEU A 189 2.70 15.03 3.20
CA LEU A 189 3.85 14.77 2.33
C LEU A 189 3.45 14.05 1.03
N LEU A 190 2.54 13.07 1.09
CA LEU A 190 1.99 12.41 -0.09
C LEU A 190 1.21 13.38 -0.97
N SER A 191 0.27 14.14 -0.39
CA SER A 191 -0.48 15.16 -1.14
C SER A 191 0.47 16.07 -1.91
N TYR A 192 1.52 16.58 -1.27
CA TYR A 192 2.47 17.45 -1.95
C TYR A 192 3.17 16.82 -3.16
N ILE A 193 3.60 15.55 -3.08
CA ILE A 193 4.23 14.85 -4.20
C ILE A 193 3.24 14.58 -5.32
N PHE A 194 2.04 14.13 -4.96
CA PHE A 194 1.03 13.68 -5.92
C PHE A 194 0.15 14.81 -6.46
N ASP A 195 0.18 16.02 -5.89
CA ASP A 195 -0.63 17.16 -6.33
C ASP A 195 0.06 18.00 -7.40
N THR A 196 1.34 17.80 -7.70
CA THR A 196 1.99 18.57 -8.77
C THR A 196 1.53 18.06 -10.13
N HIS A 197 0.91 18.93 -10.93
CA HIS A 197 0.45 18.60 -12.29
C HIS A 197 1.59 18.08 -13.18
N HIS A 198 2.81 18.52 -12.92
CA HIS A 198 3.98 18.07 -13.66
C HIS A 198 4.38 16.64 -13.31
N LEU A 199 4.43 16.25 -12.02
CA LEU A 199 4.64 14.85 -11.64
C LEU A 199 3.49 13.98 -12.15
N GLN A 200 2.24 14.38 -11.94
CA GLN A 200 1.07 13.64 -12.43
C GLN A 200 1.20 13.28 -13.91
N ARG A 201 1.65 14.22 -14.76
CA ARG A 201 1.86 13.98 -16.19
C ARG A 201 3.05 13.09 -16.51
N LEU A 202 4.12 13.15 -15.73
CA LEU A 202 5.29 12.28 -15.90
C LEU A 202 5.02 10.85 -15.43
N THR A 203 4.01 10.66 -14.59
CA THR A 203 3.63 9.39 -13.96
C THR A 203 2.32 8.80 -14.50
N ALA A 204 1.72 9.40 -15.53
CA ALA A 204 0.45 9.00 -16.14
C ALA A 204 0.62 8.11 -17.38
#